data_AF-A0A936NCN7-F1
#
_entry.id   AF-A0A936NCN7-F1
#
_cell.length_a   1.000
_cell.length_b   1.000
_cell.length_c   1.000
_cell.angle_alpha   90.00
_cell.angle_beta   90.00
_cell.angle_gamma   90.00
#
_symmetry.space_group_name_H-M   'P 1'
#
loop_
_entity.id
_entity.type
_entity.pdbx_description
1 polymer ?
#
loop_
_entity_poly.entity_id
_entity_poly.type
_entity_poly.pdbx_seq_one_letter_code
_entity_poly.pdbx_strand_id
1 'polypeptide(L)'
;MPPEEPHRVRCHLDRLLDERGMTLTVLAETVGITPVNLSILKNDRAKAIRFSTLSAICDVLGCQPGDLFSVERSPGLTEQHRRPSSTDENMLGQAKLDRPR
;
A
#
# COMPACT_ATOMS: atom_id res chain seq x y z
N MET A 1 18.25 -12.52 20.61
CA MET A 1 17.17 -12.20 19.65
C MET A 1 17.72 -12.43 18.26
N PRO A 2 17.01 -13.14 17.35
CA PRO A 2 17.46 -13.24 15.97
C PRO A 2 17.51 -11.85 15.31
N PRO A 3 18.41 -11.62 14.34
CA PRO A 3 18.46 -10.37 13.58
C PRO A 3 17.11 -10.12 12.91
N GLU A 4 16.66 -8.86 12.91
CA GLU A 4 15.37 -8.49 12.33
C GLU A 4 15.36 -8.82 10.84
N GLU A 5 14.47 -9.71 10.40
CA GLU A 5 14.29 -9.99 8.98
C GLU A 5 13.83 -8.71 8.27
N PRO A 6 14.62 -8.19 7.31
CA PRO A 6 14.23 -6.98 6.60
C PRO A 6 12.98 -7.26 5.75
N HIS A 7 11.94 -6.44 5.94
CA HIS A 7 10.73 -6.49 5.13
C HIS A 7 10.78 -5.47 4.00
N ARG A 8 10.01 -5.70 2.92
CA ARG A 8 9.94 -4.80 1.75
C ARG A 8 8.84 -3.73 1.86
N VAL A 9 8.23 -3.59 3.03
CA VAL A 9 7.17 -2.60 3.27
C VAL A 9 7.82 -1.25 3.57
N ARG A 10 7.37 -0.20 2.88
CA ARG A 10 7.75 1.20 3.09
C ARG A 10 6.60 1.99 3.66
N CYS A 11 6.88 2.82 4.66
CA CYS A 11 5.95 3.72 5.30
C CYS A 11 6.11 5.15 4.77
N HIS A 12 5.01 5.74 4.31
CA HIS A 12 4.96 7.10 3.75
C HIS A 12 4.43 8.12 4.74
N LEU A 13 4.46 7.79 6.04
CA LEU A 13 3.88 8.63 7.09
C LEU A 13 4.50 10.03 7.12
N ASP A 14 5.80 10.16 6.82
CA ASP A 14 6.48 11.46 6.77
C ASP A 14 5.87 12.40 5.75
N ARG A 15 5.67 11.93 4.52
CA ARG A 15 5.02 12.70 3.47
C ARG A 15 3.61 13.12 3.89
N LEU A 16 2.83 12.21 4.47
CA LEU A 16 1.46 12.49 4.88
C LEU A 16 1.38 13.52 6.03
N LEU A 17 2.34 13.49 6.94
CA LEU A 17 2.47 14.47 8.03
C LEU A 17 2.85 15.85 7.49
N ASP A 18 3.83 15.92 6.60
CA ASP A 18 4.30 17.16 5.98
C ASP A 18 3.18 17.84 5.17
N GLU A 19 2.42 17.06 4.38
CA GLU A 19 1.26 17.56 3.62
C GLU A 19 0.17 18.19 4.49
N ARG A 20 0.11 17.82 5.79
CA ARG A 20 -0.88 18.31 6.75
C ARG A 20 -0.32 19.31 7.75
N GLY A 21 0.99 19.57 7.71
CA GLY A 21 1.67 20.37 8.74
C GLY A 21 1.52 19.77 10.15
N MET A 22 1.39 18.45 10.25
CA MET A 22 1.15 17.74 11.52
C MET A 22 2.45 17.09 12.03
N THR A 23 2.66 17.08 13.34
CA THR A 23 3.81 16.39 13.94
C THR A 23 3.48 14.95 14.32
N LEU A 24 4.51 14.10 14.36
CA LEU A 24 4.38 12.70 14.79
C LEU A 24 3.80 12.59 16.22
N THR A 25 4.19 13.51 17.11
CA THR A 25 3.71 13.56 18.50
C THR A 25 2.22 13.84 18.57
N VAL A 26 1.73 14.82 17.80
CA VAL A 26 0.29 15.16 17.74
C VAL A 26 -0.51 13.99 17.20
N LEU A 27 -0.01 13.31 16.16
CA LEU A 27 -0.66 12.09 15.66
C LEU A 27 -0.70 10.99 16.72
N ALA A 28 0.39 10.78 17.46
CA ALA A 28 0.48 9.78 18.52
C ALA A 28 -0.60 10.00 19.59
N GLU A 29 -0.72 11.24 20.06
CA GLU A 29 -1.72 11.65 21.05
C GLU A 29 -3.14 11.45 20.53
N THR A 30 -3.41 11.84 19.28
CA THR A 30 -4.74 11.74 18.67
C THR A 30 -5.17 10.28 18.45
N VAL A 31 -4.24 9.42 18.03
CA VAL A 31 -4.49 7.98 17.81
C VAL A 31 -4.49 7.19 19.12
N GLY A 32 -3.94 7.74 20.21
CA GLY A 32 -3.84 7.08 21.51
C GLY A 32 -2.72 6.03 21.57
N ILE A 33 -1.59 6.28 20.90
CA ILE A 33 -0.41 5.41 20.91
C ILE A 33 0.86 6.18 21.27
N THR A 34 1.92 5.47 21.64
CA THR A 34 3.18 6.12 21.99
C THR A 34 3.88 6.68 20.75
N PRO A 35 4.58 7.83 20.85
CA PRO A 35 5.43 8.34 19.77
C PRO A 35 6.51 7.33 19.34
N VAL A 36 6.94 6.46 20.26
CA VAL A 36 7.89 5.37 19.98
C VAL A 36 7.32 4.37 18.98
N ASN A 37 6.06 3.94 19.15
CA ASN A 37 5.41 3.00 18.23
C ASN A 37 5.27 3.61 16.83
N LEU A 38 4.88 4.88 16.73
CA LEU A 38 4.81 5.58 15.45
C LEU A 38 6.18 5.79 14.83
N SER A 39 7.22 6.05 15.63
CA SER A 39 8.59 6.18 15.13
C SER A 39 9.11 4.85 14.56
N ILE A 40 8.80 3.72 15.19
CA ILE A 40 9.15 2.39 14.65
C ILE A 40 8.45 2.16 13.31
N LEU A 41 7.17 2.55 13.20
CA LEU A 41 6.39 2.44 11.97
C LEU A 41 6.91 3.34 10.86
N LYS A 42 7.15 4.62 11.15
CA LYS A 42 7.69 5.65 10.25
C LYS A 42 9.02 5.22 9.62
N ASN A 43 9.88 4.59 10.41
CA ASN A 43 11.25 4.25 9.99
C ASN A 43 11.36 2.83 9.41
N ASP A 44 10.28 2.24 8.91
CA ASP A 44 10.26 0.89 8.30
C ASP A 44 10.82 -0.22 9.21
N ARG A 45 10.63 -0.12 10.54
CA ARG A 45 11.07 -1.14 11.50
C ARG A 45 9.92 -1.93 12.12
N ALA A 46 8.69 -1.64 11.72
CA ALA A 46 7.50 -2.30 12.28
C ALA A 46 7.29 -3.69 11.68
N LYS A 47 7.24 -4.70 12.54
CA LYS A 47 6.96 -6.10 12.13
C LYS A 47 5.48 -6.34 11.84
N ALA A 48 4.62 -5.60 12.52
CA ALA A 48 3.17 -5.70 12.38
C ALA A 48 2.50 -4.40 12.81
N ILE A 49 1.30 -4.16 12.28
CA ILE A 49 0.39 -3.10 12.70
C ILE A 49 -1.00 -3.70 12.93
N ARG A 50 -1.67 -3.31 14.02
CA ARG A 50 -3.07 -3.69 14.23
C ARG A 50 -3.96 -2.87 13.29
N PHE A 51 -4.99 -3.49 12.72
CA PHE A 51 -5.92 -2.76 11.85
C PHE A 51 -6.64 -1.61 12.57
N SER A 52 -6.93 -1.72 13.86
CA SER A 52 -7.48 -0.61 14.63
C SER A 52 -6.56 0.62 14.64
N THR A 53 -5.25 0.40 14.79
CA THR A 53 -4.25 1.47 14.71
C THR A 53 -4.13 2.01 13.30
N LEU A 54 -4.13 1.15 12.29
CA LEU A 54 -4.10 1.56 10.88
C LEU A 54 -5.31 2.44 10.52
N SER A 55 -6.51 2.01 10.88
CA SER A 55 -7.74 2.76 10.67
C SER A 55 -7.71 4.10 11.39
N ALA A 56 -7.33 4.15 12.66
CA ALA A 56 -7.24 5.40 13.40
C ALA A 56 -6.24 6.40 12.77
N ILE A 57 -5.08 5.93 12.30
CA ILE A 57 -4.14 6.77 11.56
C ILE A 57 -4.79 7.28 10.25
N CYS A 58 -5.45 6.39 9.51
CA CYS A 58 -6.13 6.74 8.26
C CYS A 58 -7.26 7.75 8.48
N ASP A 59 -8.01 7.66 9.58
CA ASP A 59 -9.10 8.58 9.91
C ASP A 59 -8.55 9.97 10.27
N VAL A 60 -7.52 10.04 11.11
CA VAL A 60 -6.88 11.31 11.50
C VAL A 60 -6.23 12.00 10.31
N LEU A 61 -5.57 11.23 9.45
CA LEU A 61 -4.93 11.76 8.26
C LEU A 61 -5.91 11.88 7.07
N GLY A 62 -7.10 11.30 7.10
CA GLY A 62 -7.98 11.25 5.93
C GLY A 62 -7.29 10.63 4.71
N CYS A 63 -6.63 9.47 4.90
CA CYS A 63 -5.93 8.74 3.83
C CYS A 63 -6.36 7.28 3.78
N GLN A 64 -5.92 6.55 2.74
CA GLN A 64 -6.11 5.10 2.64
C GLN A 64 -4.83 4.35 3.04
N PRO A 65 -4.93 3.05 3.39
CA PRO A 65 -3.76 2.23 3.68
C PRO A 65 -2.72 2.20 2.54
N GLY A 66 -3.15 2.30 1.28
CA GLY A 66 -2.26 2.37 0.13
C GLY A 66 -1.50 3.69 -0.01
N ASP A 67 -1.98 4.77 0.62
CA ASP A 67 -1.24 6.03 0.69
C ASP A 67 -0.17 5.97 1.78
N LEU A 68 -0.42 5.19 2.83
CA LEU A 68 0.45 5.04 4.00
C LEU A 68 1.55 3.99 3.76
N PHE A 69 1.26 2.92 3.03
CA PHE A 69 2.22 1.85 2.80
C PHE A 69 2.36 1.48 1.32
N SER A 70 3.59 1.13 0.95
CA SER A 70 3.87 0.45 -0.30
C SER A 70 4.74 -0.77 -0.08
N VAL A 71 4.73 -1.70 -1.04
CA VAL A 71 5.59 -2.88 -1.03
C VAL A 71 6.53 -2.78 -2.22
N GLU A 72 7.84 -2.70 -1.94
CA GLU A 72 8.84 -2.77 -3.00
C GLU A 72 8.73 -4.14 -3.69
N ARG A 73 8.71 -4.15 -5.02
CA ARG A 73 8.70 -5.41 -5.78
C ARG A 73 10.09 -6.03 -5.71
N SER A 74 10.16 -7.33 -5.43
CA SER A 74 11.41 -8.06 -5.66
C SER A 74 11.69 -8.09 -7.17
N PRO A 75 12.92 -7.77 -7.62
CA PRO A 75 13.30 -7.96 -9.01
C PRO A 75 13.15 -9.45 -9.36
N GLY A 76 12.23 -9.78 -10.28
CA GLY A 76 11.95 -11.16 -10.70
C GLY A 76 10.47 -11.58 -10.75
N LEU A 77 9.53 -10.80 -10.18
CA LEU A 77 8.09 -11.11 -10.19
C LEU A 77 7.31 -10.55 -11.40
N THR A 78 8.01 -9.95 -12.37
CA THR A 78 7.39 -9.09 -13.39
C THR A 78 6.74 -9.80 -14.58
N GLU A 79 6.88 -11.11 -14.77
CA GLU A 79 6.35 -11.77 -15.98
C GLU A 79 5.12 -12.67 -15.78
N GLN A 80 4.82 -13.15 -14.57
CA GLN A 80 3.80 -14.22 -14.40
C GLN A 80 2.46 -13.78 -13.79
N HIS A 81 2.29 -12.52 -13.39
CA HIS A 81 1.05 -12.05 -12.70
C HIS A 81 0.37 -10.84 -13.36
N ARG A 82 0.70 -10.52 -14.61
CA ARG A 82 -0.10 -9.58 -15.40
C ARG A 82 -1.42 -10.26 -15.74
N ARG A 83 -2.44 -10.14 -14.88
CA ARG A 83 -3.82 -10.35 -15.35
C ARG A 83 -4.02 -9.41 -16.54
N PRO A 84 -4.43 -9.90 -17.72
CA PRO A 84 -4.87 -9.00 -18.75
C PRO A 84 -6.06 -8.22 -18.19
N SER A 85 -6.00 -6.89 -18.30
CA SER A 85 -7.18 -6.04 -18.15
C SER A 85 -8.21 -6.54 -19.17
N SER A 86 -9.39 -6.91 -18.69
CA SER A 86 -10.50 -7.53 -19.42
C SER A 86 -11.19 -6.60 -20.42
N THR A 87 -10.44 -5.75 -21.13
CA THR A 87 -10.99 -4.78 -22.09
C THR A 87 -10.72 -5.16 -23.55
N ASP A 88 -9.92 -6.20 -23.84
CA ASP A 88 -9.57 -6.58 -25.22
C ASP A 88 -10.18 -7.92 -25.69
N GLU A 89 -11.23 -8.45 -25.04
CA GLU A 89 -11.88 -9.72 -25.43
C GLU A 89 -13.07 -9.59 -26.39
N ASN A 90 -13.37 -8.40 -26.93
CA ASN A 90 -14.49 -8.25 -27.88
C ASN A 90 -14.06 -7.63 -29.22
N MET A 91 -13.21 -8.34 -29.99
CA MET A 91 -13.02 -8.04 -31.42
C MET A 91 -12.63 -9.25 -32.29
N LEU A 92 -13.04 -10.47 -31.96
CA LEU A 92 -13.04 -11.60 -32.92
C LEU A 92 -14.39 -12.32 -32.89
N GLY A 93 -15.39 -11.69 -33.49
CA GLY A 93 -16.74 -12.24 -33.62
C GLY A 93 -17.48 -11.61 -34.79
N GLN A 94 -16.95 -11.79 -36.02
CA GLN A 94 -17.67 -11.72 -37.30
C GLN A 94 -16.68 -11.88 -38.48
N ALA A 95 -16.10 -13.08 -38.61
CA ALA A 95 -15.56 -13.50 -39.90
C ALA A 95 -16.73 -14.06 -40.73
N LYS A 96 -16.94 -13.41 -41.88
CA LYS A 96 -18.07 -13.54 -42.79
C LYS A 96 -18.35 -14.98 -43.23
N LEU A 97 -19.64 -15.32 -43.20
CA LEU A 97 -20.25 -16.45 -43.88
C LEU A 97 -20.10 -16.27 -45.39
N ASP A 98 -19.07 -16.89 -45.99
CA ASP A 98 -18.96 -17.02 -47.45
C ASP A 98 -19.38 -18.45 -47.85
N ARG A 99 -20.57 -18.57 -48.44
CA ARG A 99 -21.08 -19.79 -49.09
C ARG A 99 -20.68 -19.76 -50.56
N PRO A 100 -20.08 -20.82 -51.13
CA PRO A 100 -20.16 -21.04 -52.57
C PRO A 100 -21.30 -22.01 -52.92
N ARG A 101 -21.98 -21.62 -54.01
CA ARG A 101 -23.04 -22.26 -54.83
C ARG A 101 -23.43 -23.70 -54.53
#